data_AF-A0A8H7CGK1-F1
#
_entry.id   AF-A0A8H7CGK1-F1
#
_cell.length_a   1.000
_cell.length_b   1.000
_cell.length_c   1.000
_cell.angle_alpha   90.00
_cell.angle_beta   90.00
_cell.angle_gamma   90.00
#
_symmetry.space_group_name_H-M   'P 1'
#
loop_
_entity.id
_entity.type
_entity.pdbx_description
1 polymer ?
#
loop_
_entity_poly.entity_id
_entity_poly.type
_entity_poly.pdbx_seq_one_letter_code
_entity_poly.pdbx_strand_id
1 'polypeptide(L)'
;MIIPVNFPVPSISPSRLPPALAKISHNELVLVELQGELEVECTNDSERDGQLVGRLCIDDAAKKPTLTIGHHLLEGKVAQLPKPLAVIQRVSGAGPDAMDCDTGGSQVGEASTVSWDAIAVVKRKIVFSKRPMPIVGQPA
;
A
#
# COMPACT_ATOMS: atom_id res chain seq x y z
N MET A 1 -1.76 1.81 27.07
CA MET A 1 -1.83 2.97 26.14
C MET A 1 -2.94 2.71 25.14
N ILE A 2 -3.84 3.67 24.93
CA ILE A 2 -4.93 3.58 23.95
C ILE A 2 -4.50 4.42 22.74
N ILE A 3 -4.48 3.83 21.54
CA ILE A 3 -4.16 4.55 20.30
C ILE A 3 -5.48 5.10 19.73
N PRO A 4 -5.62 6.43 19.54
CA PRO A 4 -6.81 7.00 18.94
C PRO A 4 -6.86 6.66 17.44
N VAL A 5 -7.86 5.89 17.03
CA VAL A 5 -8.10 5.52 15.63
C VAL A 5 -9.50 6.00 15.22
N ASN A 6 -9.56 6.86 14.22
CA ASN A 6 -10.80 7.32 13.61
C ASN A 6 -11.26 6.31 12.57
N PHE A 7 -12.54 5.96 12.59
CA PHE A 7 -13.16 5.17 11.53
C PHE A 7 -14.05 6.10 10.70
N PRO A 8 -13.87 6.17 9.37
CA PRO A 8 -14.70 6.99 8.52
C PRO A 8 -16.14 6.51 8.61
N VAL A 9 -17.06 7.44 8.89
CA VAL A 9 -18.50 7.21 8.79
C VAL A 9 -18.80 6.88 7.32
N PRO A 10 -19.65 5.88 7.00
CA PRO A 10 -19.98 5.56 5.62
C PRO A 10 -20.63 6.77 4.93
N SER A 11 -19.83 7.54 4.20
CA SER A 11 -20.28 8.64 3.37
C SER A 11 -20.61 8.13 1.97
N ILE A 12 -21.55 8.79 1.31
CA ILE A 12 -22.06 8.43 -0.03
C ILE A 12 -21.02 8.72 -1.13
N SER A 13 -19.91 9.39 -0.81
CA SER A 13 -18.82 9.70 -1.74
C SER A 13 -17.71 8.64 -1.69
N PRO A 14 -17.14 8.21 -2.84
CA PRO A 14 -16.02 7.29 -2.84
C PRO A 14 -14.81 7.97 -2.21
N SER A 15 -14.38 7.49 -1.04
CA SER A 15 -13.12 7.91 -0.44
C SER A 15 -11.98 7.57 -1.40
N ARG A 16 -11.32 8.60 -1.93
CA ARG A 16 -10.15 8.45 -2.81
C ARG A 16 -9.05 7.77 -2.00
N LEU A 17 -8.60 6.60 -2.45
CA LEU A 17 -7.49 5.93 -1.80
C LEU A 17 -6.19 6.73 -2.04
N PRO A 18 -5.24 6.70 -1.09
CA PRO A 18 -3.88 7.14 -1.35
C PRO A 18 -3.30 6.47 -2.60
N PRO A 19 -2.41 7.12 -3.36
CA PRO A 19 -1.86 6.58 -4.62
C PRO A 19 -1.21 5.20 -4.47
N ALA A 20 -0.66 4.88 -3.30
CA ALA A 20 -0.05 3.60 -2.99
C ALA A 20 -1.06 2.44 -2.80
N LEU A 21 -2.35 2.73 -2.73
CA LEU A 21 -3.40 1.75 -2.48
C LEU A 21 -4.34 1.66 -3.69
N ALA A 22 -4.46 0.46 -4.24
CA ALA A 22 -5.37 0.17 -5.35
C ALA A 22 -6.48 -0.78 -4.90
N LYS A 23 -7.69 -0.57 -5.45
CA LYS A 23 -8.81 -1.51 -5.28
C LYS A 23 -8.84 -2.47 -6.46
N ILE A 24 -9.09 -3.74 -6.17
CA ILE A 24 -9.18 -4.79 -7.18
C ILE A 24 -10.65 -5.17 -7.38
N SER A 25 -11.05 -5.31 -8.65
CA SER A 25 -12.38 -5.75 -9.14
C SER A 25 -13.55 -5.14 -8.35
N HIS A 26 -14.06 -5.83 -7.33
CA HIS A 26 -15.20 -5.43 -6.51
C HIS A 26 -14.90 -4.36 -5.45
N ASN A 27 -14.07 -3.36 -5.76
CA ASN A 27 -13.75 -2.25 -4.84
C ASN A 27 -13.09 -2.73 -3.53
N GLU A 28 -12.39 -3.88 -3.54
CA GLU A 28 -11.72 -4.44 -2.36
C GLU A 28 -10.23 -4.15 -2.34
N LEU A 29 -9.69 -3.84 -1.16
CA LEU A 29 -8.26 -3.74 -0.92
C LEU A 29 -7.70 -5.13 -0.59
N VAL A 30 -6.66 -5.55 -1.32
CA VAL A 30 -6.02 -6.86 -1.16
C VAL A 30 -4.54 -6.66 -0.90
N LEU A 31 -3.97 -7.44 0.01
CA LEU A 31 -2.53 -7.43 0.26
C LEU A 31 -1.80 -8.22 -0.83
N VAL A 32 -0.77 -7.65 -1.44
CA VAL A 32 0.16 -8.38 -2.31
C VAL A 32 1.39 -8.77 -1.49
N GLU A 33 1.69 -10.07 -1.44
CA GLU A 33 2.79 -10.63 -0.66
C GLU A 33 3.73 -11.41 -1.59
N LEU A 34 5.01 -11.03 -1.60
CA LEU A 34 6.05 -11.70 -2.37
C LEU A 34 7.03 -12.36 -1.40
N GLN A 35 7.40 -13.62 -1.69
CA GLN A 35 8.48 -14.29 -0.97
C GLN A 35 9.83 -13.96 -1.64
N GLY A 36 10.54 -13.00 -1.08
CA GLY A 36 11.83 -12.55 -1.59
C GLY A 36 11.99 -11.04 -1.40
N GLU A 37 12.94 -10.47 -2.13
CA GLU A 37 13.19 -9.04 -2.18
C GLU A 37 12.89 -8.51 -3.58
N LEU A 38 12.31 -7.31 -3.65
CA LEU A 38 12.12 -6.60 -4.90
C LEU A 38 13.28 -5.61 -5.06
N GLU A 39 14.22 -5.97 -5.92
CA GLU A 39 15.33 -5.09 -6.29
C GLU A 39 14.86 -4.11 -7.37
N VAL A 40 14.94 -2.81 -7.06
CA VAL A 40 14.66 -1.74 -8.01
C VAL A 40 15.90 -0.85 -8.07
N GLU A 41 16.47 -0.70 -9.26
CA GLU A 41 17.60 0.19 -9.50
C GLU A 41 17.09 1.65 -9.49
N CYS A 42 17.39 2.37 -8.41
CA CYS A 42 17.06 3.80 -8.26
C CYS A 42 18.26 4.54 -7.69
N THR A 43 18.50 5.77 -8.13
CA THR A 43 19.58 6.62 -7.58
C THR A 43 19.13 7.29 -6.28
N ASN A 44 17.84 7.62 -6.19
CA ASN A 44 17.21 8.23 -5.02
C ASN A 44 15.88 7.52 -4.68
N ASP A 45 15.48 7.51 -3.41
CA ASP A 45 14.22 6.87 -2.97
C ASP A 45 12.97 7.50 -3.59
N SER A 46 13.03 8.80 -3.90
CA SER A 46 11.93 9.54 -4.54
C SER A 46 11.69 9.13 -6.00
N GLU A 47 12.63 8.44 -6.64
CA GLU A 47 12.48 7.96 -8.03
C GLU A 47 11.61 6.71 -8.12
N ARG A 48 11.33 6.04 -7.00
CA ARG A 48 10.52 4.82 -6.92
C ARG A 48 9.04 5.08 -7.17
N ASP A 49 8.57 6.28 -6.82
CA ASP A 49 7.15 6.61 -6.83
C ASP A 49 6.62 6.71 -8.28
N GLY A 50 5.56 5.95 -8.57
CA GLY A 50 4.92 5.95 -9.89
C GLY A 50 5.63 5.12 -10.97
N GLN A 51 6.75 4.45 -10.64
CA GLN A 51 7.45 3.56 -11.57
C GLN A 51 6.64 2.29 -11.85
N LEU A 52 6.65 1.84 -13.10
CA LEU A 52 6.09 0.54 -13.47
C LEU A 52 7.05 -0.57 -13.05
N VAL A 53 6.77 -1.21 -11.93
CA VAL A 53 7.53 -2.38 -11.46
C VAL A 53 7.16 -3.65 -12.24
N GLY A 54 5.90 -3.81 -12.61
CA GLY A 54 5.42 -5.03 -13.23
C GLY A 54 3.93 -5.03 -13.52
N ARG A 55 3.45 -6.16 -14.04
CA ARG A 55 2.06 -6.38 -14.44
C ARG A 55 1.43 -7.49 -13.61
N LEU A 56 0.42 -7.14 -12.81
CA LEU A 56 -0.43 -8.10 -12.11
C LEU A 56 -1.64 -8.45 -12.98
N CYS A 57 -1.78 -9.72 -13.34
CA CYS A 57 -2.94 -10.25 -14.04
C CYS A 57 -3.76 -11.12 -13.08
N ILE A 58 -5.05 -10.85 -13.00
CA ILE A 58 -6.02 -11.64 -12.23
C ILE A 58 -7.06 -12.12 -13.22
N ASP A 59 -6.94 -13.38 -13.61
CA ASP A 59 -7.92 -14.00 -14.50
C ASP A 59 -9.04 -14.60 -13.63
N ASP A 60 -10.24 -14.04 -13.78
CA ASP A 60 -11.46 -14.49 -13.08
C ASP A 60 -11.82 -15.94 -13.47
N ALA A 61 -11.41 -16.41 -14.65
CA ALA A 61 -11.63 -17.78 -15.09
C ALA A 61 -10.58 -18.75 -14.53
N ALA A 62 -9.29 -18.36 -14.52
CA ALA A 62 -8.20 -19.25 -14.14
C ALA A 62 -7.95 -19.33 -12.62
N LYS A 63 -8.55 -18.43 -11.81
CA LYS A 63 -8.38 -18.33 -10.34
C LYS A 63 -6.93 -18.20 -9.86
N LYS A 64 -5.97 -18.06 -10.76
CA LYS A 64 -4.53 -18.03 -10.49
C LYS A 64 -3.98 -16.65 -10.88
N PRO A 65 -3.69 -15.79 -9.90
CA PRO A 65 -3.05 -14.51 -10.17
C PRO A 65 -1.62 -14.74 -10.67
N THR A 66 -1.21 -13.99 -11.67
CA THR A 66 0.17 -13.98 -12.19
C THR A 66 0.75 -12.58 -12.08
N LEU A 67 2.02 -12.49 -11.72
CA LEU A 67 2.75 -11.23 -11.62
C LEU A 67 4.01 -11.31 -12.47
N THR A 68 4.10 -10.41 -13.44
CA THR A 68 5.27 -10.29 -14.32
C THR A 68 6.11 -9.09 -13.89
N ILE A 69 7.38 -9.31 -13.54
CA ILE A 69 8.35 -8.27 -13.16
C ILE A 69 9.59 -8.47 -14.03
N GLY A 70 9.85 -7.55 -14.96
CA GLY A 70 10.90 -7.74 -15.97
C GLY A 70 10.73 -9.06 -16.72
N HIS A 71 11.75 -9.93 -16.66
CA HIS A 71 11.73 -11.29 -17.26
C HIS A 71 11.24 -12.40 -16.32
N HIS A 72 10.74 -12.04 -15.14
CA HIS A 72 10.25 -12.97 -14.14
C HIS A 72 8.72 -13.09 -14.19
N LEU A 73 8.24 -14.34 -14.26
CA LEU A 73 6.84 -14.70 -14.07
C LEU A 73 6.68 -15.37 -12.70
N LEU A 74 5.87 -14.75 -11.84
CA LEU A 74 5.48 -15.32 -10.56
C LEU A 74 4.04 -15.81 -10.64
N GLU A 75 3.85 -17.09 -10.35
CA GLU A 75 2.52 -17.66 -10.13
C GLU A 75 2.12 -17.51 -8.67
N GLY A 76 0.98 -16.86 -8.45
CA GLY A 76 0.43 -16.64 -7.12
C GLY A 76 -0.84 -17.43 -6.86
N LYS A 77 -1.38 -17.21 -5.66
CA LYS A 77 -2.71 -17.67 -5.25
C LYS A 77 -3.41 -16.61 -4.42
N VAL A 78 -4.73 -16.55 -4.50
CA VAL A 78 -5.56 -15.76 -3.59
C VAL A 78 -5.82 -16.59 -2.33
N ALA A 79 -5.53 -16.04 -1.16
CA ALA A 79 -5.76 -16.66 0.14
C ALA A 79 -6.55 -15.72 1.06
N GLN A 80 -7.43 -16.28 1.89
CA GLN A 80 -8.06 -15.53 2.97
C GLN A 80 -7.07 -15.35 4.13
N LEU A 81 -7.06 -14.16 4.72
CA LEU A 81 -6.28 -13.89 5.92
C LEU A 81 -7.01 -14.49 7.13
N PRO A 82 -6.33 -15.29 7.98
CA PRO A 82 -6.96 -15.82 9.20
C PRO A 82 -7.29 -14.71 10.19
N LYS A 83 -6.54 -13.60 10.14
CA LYS A 83 -6.81 -12.37 10.89
C LYS A 83 -6.83 -11.20 9.91
N PRO A 84 -7.98 -10.52 9.73
CA PRO A 84 -8.05 -9.32 8.90
C PRO A 84 -7.08 -8.24 9.38
N LEU A 85 -6.52 -7.48 8.44
CA LEU A 85 -5.59 -6.39 8.74
C LEU A 85 -6.27 -5.05 8.50
N ALA A 86 -6.13 -4.12 9.44
CA ALA A 86 -6.57 -2.74 9.25
C ALA A 86 -5.44 -1.95 8.60
N VAL A 87 -5.77 -1.21 7.53
CA VAL A 87 -4.88 -0.22 6.94
C VAL A 87 -5.17 1.11 7.59
N ILE A 88 -4.19 1.62 8.33
CA ILE A 88 -4.28 2.89 9.04
C ILE A 88 -3.28 3.89 8.46
N GLN A 89 -3.70 5.14 8.33
CA GLN A 89 -2.85 6.25 7.92
C GLN A 89 -2.63 7.17 9.10
N ARG A 90 -1.36 7.54 9.31
CA ARG A 90 -1.01 8.55 10.31
C ARG A 90 -1.46 9.92 9.79
N VAL A 91 -2.19 10.64 10.62
CA VAL A 91 -2.54 12.03 10.40
C VAL A 91 -1.70 12.86 11.37
N SER A 92 -0.69 13.54 10.84
CA SER A 92 0.00 14.60 11.55
C SER A 92 -0.86 15.85 11.46
N GLY A 93 -1.41 16.31 12.58
CA GLY A 93 -2.08 17.59 12.65
C GLY A 93 -1.08 18.72 12.42
N ALA A 94 -0.91 19.16 11.18
CA ALA A 94 -0.44 20.52 10.91
C ALA A 94 -1.69 21.39 10.97
N GLY A 95 -1.88 22.11 12.09
CA GLY A 95 -2.89 23.15 12.15
C GLY A 95 -2.63 24.19 11.05
N PRO A 96 -3.67 24.84 10.49
CA PRO A 96 -3.52 25.81 9.41
C PRO A 96 -2.88 27.16 9.82
N ASP A 97 -2.30 27.27 11.02
CA ASP A 97 -1.69 28.51 11.53
C ASP A 97 -0.19 28.36 11.85
N ALA A 98 0.57 27.66 11.01
CA ALA A 98 2.03 27.79 11.03
C ALA A 98 2.42 29.13 10.38
N MET A 99 2.10 30.23 11.06
CA MET A 99 2.69 31.53 10.79
C MET A 99 4.18 31.43 11.09
N ASP A 100 4.96 31.75 10.07
CA ASP A 100 6.39 32.01 10.12
C ASP A 100 6.69 33.04 11.22
N CYS A 101 7.28 32.60 12.32
CA CYS A 101 7.88 33.50 13.29
C CYS A 101 9.29 32.99 13.63
N ASP A 102 10.24 33.51 12.86
CA ASP A 102 11.64 33.62 13.23
C ASP A 102 11.76 34.32 14.60
N THR A 103 12.00 33.58 15.67
CA THR A 103 12.60 34.09 16.92
C THR A 103 13.24 32.94 17.69
N GLY A 104 14.56 33.01 17.86
CA GLY A 104 15.37 31.99 18.51
C GLY A 104 15.08 31.75 20.00
N GLY A 105 15.46 30.56 20.46
CA GLY A 105 15.71 30.27 21.87
C GLY A 105 14.71 29.33 22.56
N SER A 106 15.13 28.06 22.72
CA SER A 106 14.87 27.14 23.83
C SER A 106 13.43 26.79 24.28
N GLN A 107 13.10 25.51 24.06
CA GLN A 107 12.27 24.59 24.89
C GLN A 107 10.80 24.96 25.17
N VAL A 108 9.85 24.20 24.59
CA VAL A 108 8.94 23.23 25.26
C VAL A 108 8.31 22.37 24.15
N GLY A 109 8.40 21.04 24.26
CA GLY A 109 7.86 20.10 23.27
C GLY A 109 6.33 20.03 23.30
N GLU A 110 5.68 20.67 22.32
CA GLU A 110 4.29 20.40 22.01
C GLU A 110 4.17 18.96 21.50
N ALA A 111 3.51 18.11 22.29
CA ALA A 111 3.17 16.75 21.90
C ALA A 111 2.22 16.83 20.71
N SER A 112 2.77 16.78 19.49
CA SER A 112 1.97 16.61 18.28
C SER A 112 0.97 15.47 18.53
N THR A 113 -0.32 15.79 18.57
CA THR A 113 -1.37 14.80 18.80
C THR A 113 -1.45 13.92 17.57
N VAL A 114 -0.68 12.83 17.57
CA VAL A 114 -0.68 11.87 16.48
C VAL A 114 -2.04 11.17 16.47
N SER A 115 -2.80 11.39 15.41
CA SER A 115 -4.06 10.70 15.16
C SER A 115 -3.90 9.72 14.00
N TRP A 116 -4.78 8.72 13.94
CA TRP A 116 -4.73 7.67 12.94
C TRP A 116 -6.11 7.49 12.31
N ASP A 117 -6.17 7.38 10.99
CA ASP A 117 -7.41 7.14 10.27
C ASP A 117 -7.39 5.71 9.70
N ALA A 118 -8.43 4.94 9.99
CA ALA A 118 -8.63 3.62 9.39
C ALA A 118 -9.19 3.76 7.97
N ILE A 119 -8.38 3.41 6.97
CA ILE A 119 -8.74 3.54 5.55
C ILE A 119 -9.52 2.32 5.08
N ALA A 120 -9.08 1.11 5.46
CA ALA A 120 -9.62 -0.14 4.94
C ALA A 120 -9.37 -1.32 5.87
N VAL A 121 -10.16 -2.39 5.67
CA VAL A 121 -9.93 -3.70 6.29
C VAL A 121 -9.63 -4.71 5.18
N VAL A 122 -8.42 -5.24 5.18
CA VAL A 122 -7.95 -6.25 4.24
C VAL A 122 -8.27 -7.63 4.80
N LYS A 123 -9.04 -8.41 4.04
CA LYS A 123 -9.46 -9.77 4.41
C LYS A 123 -8.79 -10.85 3.57
N ARG A 124 -8.21 -10.48 2.43
CA ARG A 124 -7.60 -11.39 1.46
C ARG A 124 -6.21 -10.91 1.10
N LYS A 125 -5.37 -11.86 0.70
CA LYS A 125 -4.04 -11.59 0.15
C LYS A 125 -3.79 -12.39 -1.12
N ILE A 126 -3.00 -11.83 -2.02
CA ILE A 126 -2.40 -12.52 -3.16
C ILE A 126 -0.97 -12.86 -2.76
N VAL A 127 -0.65 -14.16 -2.70
CA VAL A 127 0.67 -14.64 -2.29
C VAL A 127 1.41 -15.22 -3.49
N PHE A 128 2.63 -14.73 -3.71
CA PHE A 128 3.60 -15.26 -4.66
C PHE A 128 4.74 -15.95 -3.89
N SER A 129 4.54 -17.23 -3.55
CA SER A 129 5.49 -18.02 -2.73
C SER A 129 6.37 -18.98 -3.54
N LYS A 130 6.17 -19.05 -4.86
CA LYS A 130 6.98 -19.91 -5.74
C LYS A 130 8.19 -19.13 -6.26
N ARG A 131 9.25 -19.87 -6.61
CA ARG A 131 10.42 -19.29 -7.28
C ARG A 131 9.98 -18.64 -8.61
N PRO A 132 10.47 -17.43 -8.93
CA PRO A 132 10.17 -16.79 -10.20
C PRO A 132 10.62 -17.65 -11.39
N MET A 133 9.76 -17.79 -12.40
CA MET A 133 10.05 -18.51 -13.64
C MET A 133 10.53 -17.53 -14.70
N PRO A 134 11.59 -17.85 -15.47
CA PRO A 134 12.02 -17.02 -16.58
C PRO A 134 10.98 -17.08 -17.71
N ILE A 135 10.66 -15.92 -18.30
CA ILE A 135 9.84 -15.86 -19.52
C ILE A 135 10.76 -16.04 -20.73
N VAL A 136 10.55 -17.11 -21.50
CA VAL A 136 11.32 -17.40 -22.71
C VAL A 136 10.56 -16.81 -23.91
N GLY A 137 10.82 -15.54 -24.23
CA GLY A 137 10.19 -14.82 -25.34
C GLY A 137 10.28 -13.29 -25.16
N GLN A 138 10.17 -12.52 -26.25
CA GLN A 138 10.23 -11.05 -26.19
C GLN A 138 9.15 -10.50 -25.24
N PRO A 139 9.50 -9.62 -24.28
CA PRO A 139 8.51 -8.94 -23.47
C PRO A 139 7.64 -8.05 -24.37
N ALA A 140 6.33 -8.11 -24.18
CA ALA A 140 5.34 -7.28 -24.89
C ALA A 140 5.29 -5.85 -24.34
#